data_AF-A0A6I0FRF4-F1
#
_entry.id   AF-A0A6I0FRF4-F1
#
_cell.length_a   1.000
_cell.length_b   1.000
_cell.length_c   1.000
_cell.angle_alpha   90.00
_cell.angle_beta   90.00
_cell.angle_gamma   90.00
#
_symmetry.space_group_name_H-M   'P 1'
#
loop_
_entity.id
_entity.type
_entity.pdbx_description
1 polymer ?
#
loop_
_entity_poly.entity_id
_entity_poly.type
_entity_poly.pdbx_seq_one_letter_code
_entity_poly.pdbx_strand_id
1 'polypeptide(L)'
;MNADHWDQDHRAYLDVAPLVESTRTTITDALQRSQCWQRMIAHQLPFIGRAAYLEQHWEGLRVLGTACDKLGLHTFHAAIAVQQEQLGAALDRAHATARWREHHVTMPSMLQFRRRINELTEQRHTVGIAAQAVVRLVAASACPAPVDRDRVSIPAVTNVFSEEDEELFAEELSAAMLMVMAHGSDVCRAYPDEDISASCATTAAAIRAALA
;
A
#
# COMPACT_ATOMS: atom_id res chain seq x y z
N MET A 1 -43.64 -23.48 32.84
CA MET A 1 -42.69 -24.61 32.85
C MET A 1 -42.06 -24.64 31.46
N ASN A 2 -40.78 -24.27 31.39
CA ASN A 2 -39.73 -24.46 30.37
C ASN A 2 -40.14 -24.48 28.88
N ALA A 3 -39.72 -23.49 28.07
CA ALA A 3 -38.36 -23.17 27.57
C ALA A 3 -38.09 -23.92 26.26
N ASP A 4 -37.83 -23.13 25.21
CA ASP A 4 -37.09 -23.46 23.98
C ASP A 4 -36.98 -22.12 23.21
N HIS A 5 -36.14 -21.18 23.63
CA HIS A 5 -34.69 -21.16 23.38
C HIS A 5 -34.33 -21.31 21.90
N TRP A 6 -34.83 -20.36 21.11
CA TRP A 6 -34.21 -19.98 19.84
C TRP A 6 -33.94 -18.47 19.90
N ASP A 7 -32.98 -18.09 20.75
CA ASP A 7 -32.17 -16.90 20.49
C ASP A 7 -31.40 -17.23 19.20
N GLN A 8 -32.02 -16.95 18.06
CA GLN A 8 -31.30 -16.84 16.81
C GLN A 8 -30.46 -15.58 16.94
N ASP A 9 -29.24 -15.78 17.46
CA ASP A 9 -28.13 -14.85 17.57
C ASP A 9 -27.82 -14.26 16.18
N HIS A 10 -28.70 -13.39 15.69
CA HIS A 10 -28.49 -12.54 14.53
C HIS A 10 -27.47 -11.50 14.96
N ARG A 11 -26.20 -11.90 15.03
CA ARG A 11 -25.11 -10.93 15.18
C ARG A 11 -25.21 -9.96 14.02
N ALA A 12 -25.70 -8.77 14.31
CA ALA A 12 -25.81 -7.69 13.35
C ALA A 12 -24.38 -7.32 12.94
N TYR A 13 -24.02 -7.66 11.71
CA TYR A 13 -22.76 -7.22 11.13
C TYR A 13 -22.80 -5.69 10.94
N LEU A 14 -21.67 -5.03 11.18
CA LEU A 14 -21.53 -3.59 10.99
C LEU A 14 -20.96 -3.30 9.60
N ASP A 15 -21.64 -2.43 8.84
CA ASP A 15 -21.22 -2.07 7.50
C ASP A 15 -20.14 -0.98 7.49
N VAL A 16 -18.92 -1.39 7.15
CA VAL A 16 -17.75 -0.50 7.04
C VAL A 16 -17.53 0.06 5.64
N ALA A 17 -18.41 -0.21 4.67
CA ALA A 17 -18.31 0.36 3.33
C ALA A 17 -18.24 1.91 3.32
N PRO A 18 -18.97 2.64 4.19
CA PRO A 18 -18.83 4.09 4.29
C PRO A 18 -17.43 4.53 4.73
N LEU A 19 -16.78 3.79 5.64
CA LEU A 19 -15.41 4.07 6.08
C LEU A 19 -14.42 3.84 4.95
N VAL A 20 -14.59 2.77 4.18
CA VAL A 20 -13.76 2.48 3.00
C VAL A 20 -13.87 3.59 1.95
N GLU A 21 -15.08 4.05 1.63
CA GLU A 21 -15.29 5.08 0.61
C GLU A 21 -14.76 6.46 1.06
N SER A 22 -15.00 6.82 2.33
CA SER A 22 -14.42 8.03 2.92
C SER A 22 -12.90 8.00 2.89
N THR A 23 -12.31 6.86 3.25
CA THR A 23 -10.86 6.64 3.22
C THR A 23 -10.30 6.71 1.81
N ARG A 24 -11.01 6.14 0.82
CA ARG A 24 -10.63 6.22 -0.59
C ARG A 24 -10.50 7.66 -1.07
N THR A 25 -11.54 8.46 -0.79
CA THR A 25 -11.56 9.89 -1.15
C THR A 25 -10.42 10.61 -0.45
N THR A 26 -10.27 10.41 0.86
CA THR A 26 -9.27 11.08 1.68
C THR A 26 -7.83 10.78 1.24
N ILE A 27 -7.51 9.51 0.95
CA ILE A 27 -6.19 9.09 0.48
C ILE A 27 -5.90 9.69 -0.89
N THR A 28 -6.86 9.62 -1.81
CA THR A 28 -6.69 10.16 -3.17
C THR A 28 -6.36 11.65 -3.12
N ASP A 29 -7.14 12.40 -2.36
CA ASP A 29 -6.95 13.82 -2.13
C ASP A 29 -5.61 14.15 -1.45
N ALA A 30 -5.26 13.40 -0.39
CA ALA A 30 -4.02 13.59 0.34
C ALA A 30 -2.80 13.32 -0.54
N LEU A 31 -2.83 12.23 -1.31
CA LEU A 31 -1.78 11.90 -2.27
C LEU A 31 -1.65 12.99 -3.31
N GLN A 32 -2.75 13.44 -3.92
CA GLN A 32 -2.73 14.50 -4.93
C GLN A 32 -2.16 15.81 -4.39
N ARG A 33 -2.40 16.15 -3.12
CA ARG A 33 -1.82 17.33 -2.47
C ARG A 33 -0.38 17.12 -1.96
N SER A 34 0.12 15.89 -1.93
CA SER A 34 1.45 15.59 -1.40
C SER A 34 2.55 16.20 -2.27
N GLN A 35 3.64 16.63 -1.64
CA GLN A 35 4.80 17.18 -2.35
C GLN A 35 5.38 16.17 -3.35
N CYS A 36 5.43 14.89 -2.98
CA CYS A 36 5.92 13.83 -3.87
C CYS A 36 5.09 13.75 -5.15
N TRP A 37 3.77 13.75 -5.01
CA TRP A 37 2.86 13.76 -6.15
C TRP A 37 3.04 14.99 -7.04
N GLN A 38 3.05 16.19 -6.44
CA GLN A 38 3.24 17.43 -7.17
C GLN A 38 4.56 17.44 -7.95
N ARG A 39 5.65 16.98 -7.32
CA ARG A 39 6.95 16.86 -8.00
C ARG A 39 6.98 15.76 -9.08
N MET A 40 6.21 14.68 -8.94
CA MET A 40 6.08 13.66 -9.97
C MET A 40 5.37 14.22 -11.22
N ILE A 41 4.22 14.88 -11.05
CA ILE A 41 3.43 15.41 -12.17
C ILE A 41 4.10 16.62 -12.83
N ALA A 42 4.84 17.43 -12.06
CA ALA A 42 5.62 18.55 -12.58
C ALA A 42 6.98 18.12 -13.17
N HIS A 43 7.28 16.82 -13.19
CA HIS A 43 8.55 16.23 -13.63
C HIS A 43 9.80 16.75 -12.89
N GLN A 44 9.62 17.27 -11.67
CA GLN A 44 10.70 17.79 -10.82
C GLN A 44 11.45 16.67 -10.07
N LEU A 45 10.79 15.54 -9.79
CA LEU A 45 11.49 14.36 -9.26
C LEU A 45 12.33 13.72 -10.39
N PRO A 46 13.62 13.42 -10.17
CA PRO A 46 14.44 12.72 -11.15
C PRO A 46 13.85 11.33 -11.45
N PHE A 47 14.19 10.74 -12.60
CA PHE A 47 13.67 9.44 -13.02
C PHE A 47 13.78 8.38 -11.92
N ILE A 48 14.95 8.28 -11.28
CA ILE A 48 15.19 7.32 -10.20
C ILE A 48 14.31 7.56 -8.98
N GLY A 49 13.94 8.81 -8.68
CA GLY A 49 13.02 9.14 -7.60
C GLY A 49 11.59 8.75 -7.93
N ARG A 50 11.15 8.95 -9.17
CA ARG A 50 9.83 8.49 -9.65
C ARG A 50 9.74 6.97 -9.65
N ALA A 51 10.79 6.28 -10.12
CA ALA A 51 10.89 4.83 -10.07
C ALA A 51 10.84 4.33 -8.62
N ALA A 52 11.66 4.91 -7.72
CA ALA A 52 11.70 4.53 -6.31
C ALA A 52 10.35 4.68 -5.60
N TYR A 53 9.55 5.70 -5.96
CA TYR A 53 8.19 5.85 -5.44
C TYR A 53 7.27 4.70 -5.85
N LEU A 54 7.29 4.33 -7.14
CA LEU A 54 6.50 3.20 -7.65
C LEU A 54 7.00 1.86 -7.12
N GLU A 55 8.32 1.70 -6.94
CA GLU A 55 8.93 0.53 -6.29
C GLU A 55 8.40 0.34 -4.86
N GLN A 56 8.20 1.43 -4.08
CA GLN A 56 7.62 1.31 -2.74
C GLN A 56 6.17 0.79 -2.79
N HIS A 57 5.36 1.25 -3.74
CA HIS A 57 3.98 0.75 -3.87
C HIS A 57 3.94 -0.71 -4.32
N TRP A 58 4.77 -1.07 -5.30
CA TRP A 58 4.93 -2.46 -5.73
C TRP A 58 5.35 -3.37 -4.57
N GLU A 59 6.33 -2.93 -3.78
CA GLU A 59 6.83 -3.70 -2.65
C GLU A 59 5.78 -3.82 -1.53
N GLY A 60 5.04 -2.75 -1.26
CA GLY A 60 3.93 -2.78 -0.31
C GLY A 60 2.84 -3.77 -0.72
N LEU A 61 2.50 -3.82 -2.01
CA LEU A 61 1.57 -4.81 -2.57
C LEU A 61 2.12 -6.24 -2.43
N ARG A 62 3.40 -6.48 -2.72
CA ARG A 62 4.02 -7.80 -2.59
C ARG A 62 3.95 -8.33 -1.15
N VAL A 63 4.26 -7.47 -0.18
CA VAL A 63 4.23 -7.80 1.26
C VAL A 63 2.80 -8.14 1.70
N LEU A 64 1.81 -7.34 1.30
CA LEU A 64 0.40 -7.60 1.60
C LEU A 64 -0.12 -8.84 0.90
N GLY A 65 0.24 -9.08 -0.37
CA GLY A 65 -0.19 -10.27 -1.10
C GLY A 65 0.22 -11.54 -0.36
N THR A 66 1.45 -11.57 0.16
CA THR A 66 1.95 -12.68 0.98
C THR A 66 1.15 -12.84 2.29
N ALA A 67 0.78 -11.75 2.96
CA ALA A 67 -0.02 -11.80 4.17
C ALA A 67 -1.46 -12.25 3.91
N CYS A 68 -2.09 -11.73 2.85
CA CYS A 68 -3.44 -12.11 2.44
C CYS A 68 -3.52 -13.59 2.07
N ASP A 69 -2.53 -14.12 1.34
CA ASP A 69 -2.45 -15.55 1.01
C ASP A 69 -2.37 -16.41 2.27
N LYS A 70 -1.47 -16.08 3.20
CA LYS A 70 -1.30 -16.78 4.48
C LYS A 70 -2.57 -16.79 5.35
N LEU A 71 -3.36 -15.74 5.30
CA LEU A 71 -4.57 -15.57 6.11
C LEU A 71 -5.87 -15.96 5.39
N GLY A 72 -5.80 -16.45 4.14
CA GLY A 72 -6.98 -16.87 3.37
C GLY A 72 -7.84 -15.70 2.87
N LEU A 73 -7.30 -14.49 2.78
CA LEU A 73 -7.99 -13.31 2.24
C LEU A 73 -7.92 -13.30 0.70
N HIS A 74 -8.48 -14.33 0.07
CA HIS A 74 -8.29 -14.62 -1.35
C HIS A 74 -8.73 -13.48 -2.29
N THR A 75 -9.82 -12.78 -1.97
CA THR A 75 -10.30 -11.65 -2.78
C THR A 75 -9.29 -10.49 -2.79
N PHE A 76 -8.70 -10.19 -1.62
CA PHE A 76 -7.62 -9.20 -1.52
C PHE A 76 -6.35 -9.68 -2.20
N HIS A 77 -5.96 -10.93 -2.00
CA HIS A 77 -4.79 -11.50 -2.66
C HIS A 77 -4.90 -11.39 -4.19
N ALA A 78 -6.05 -11.74 -4.78
CA ALA A 78 -6.28 -11.62 -6.21
C ALA A 78 -6.20 -10.17 -6.72
N ALA A 79 -6.86 -9.23 -6.03
CA ALA A 79 -6.80 -7.81 -6.37
C ALA A 79 -5.37 -7.24 -6.28
N ILE A 80 -4.64 -7.59 -5.23
CA ILE A 80 -3.25 -7.20 -5.02
C ILE A 80 -2.35 -7.78 -6.12
N ALA A 81 -2.51 -9.05 -6.47
CA ALA A 81 -1.70 -9.69 -7.50
C ALA A 81 -1.82 -8.98 -8.86
N VAL A 82 -3.03 -8.63 -9.26
CA VAL A 82 -3.28 -7.87 -10.51
C VAL A 82 -2.57 -6.51 -10.48
N GLN A 83 -2.68 -5.77 -9.38
CA GLN A 83 -2.05 -4.45 -9.26
C GLN A 83 -0.52 -4.54 -9.18
N GLN A 84 -0.01 -5.53 -8.46
CA GLN A 84 1.42 -5.77 -8.34
C GLN A 84 2.03 -6.13 -9.70
N GLU A 85 1.35 -6.96 -10.50
CA GLU A 85 1.79 -7.31 -11.85
C GLU A 85 1.82 -6.08 -12.77
N GLN A 86 0.77 -5.25 -12.75
CA GLN A 86 0.68 -4.04 -13.56
C GLN A 86 1.79 -3.04 -13.24
N LEU A 87 2.00 -2.74 -11.95
CA LEU A 87 3.10 -1.87 -11.49
C LEU A 87 4.46 -2.49 -11.83
N GLY A 88 4.62 -3.80 -11.62
CA GLY A 88 5.86 -4.51 -11.92
C GLY A 88 6.21 -4.44 -13.40
N ALA A 89 5.25 -4.64 -14.29
CA ALA A 89 5.44 -4.54 -15.73
C ALA A 89 5.77 -3.10 -16.18
N ALA A 90 5.17 -2.09 -15.54
CA ALA A 90 5.52 -0.69 -15.80
C ALA A 90 6.97 -0.38 -15.38
N LEU A 91 7.40 -0.87 -14.23
CA LEU A 91 8.78 -0.74 -13.74
C LEU A 91 9.76 -1.53 -14.61
N ASP A 92 9.41 -2.72 -15.10
CA ASP A 92 10.25 -3.48 -16.05
C ASP A 92 10.54 -2.69 -17.32
N ARG A 93 9.53 -2.01 -17.87
CA ARG A 93 9.69 -1.13 -19.03
C ARG A 93 10.55 0.08 -18.68
N ALA A 94 10.37 0.67 -17.49
CA ALA A 94 11.12 1.84 -17.05
C ALA A 94 12.61 1.52 -16.83
N HIS A 95 12.92 0.38 -16.21
CA HIS A 95 14.29 -0.07 -15.95
C HIS A 95 14.94 -0.82 -17.13
N ALA A 96 14.17 -1.13 -18.18
CA ALA A 96 14.57 -2.01 -19.29
C ALA A 96 15.05 -3.42 -18.84
N THR A 97 14.68 -3.84 -17.63
CA THR A 97 15.05 -5.14 -17.06
C THR A 97 14.13 -5.49 -15.89
N ALA A 98 14.04 -6.77 -15.54
CA ALA A 98 13.36 -7.25 -14.34
C ALA A 98 14.23 -7.20 -13.06
N ARG A 99 15.54 -6.97 -13.21
CA ARG A 99 16.54 -7.04 -12.12
C ARG A 99 16.32 -6.02 -11.01
N TRP A 100 15.58 -4.93 -11.25
CA TRP A 100 15.28 -3.93 -10.21
C TRP A 100 14.53 -4.56 -9.02
N ARG A 101 13.75 -5.63 -9.21
CA ARG A 101 13.04 -6.31 -8.11
C ARG A 101 13.98 -6.77 -7.00
N GLU A 102 15.19 -7.20 -7.35
CA GLU A 102 16.22 -7.67 -6.41
C GLU A 102 17.03 -6.52 -5.79
N HIS A 103 17.00 -5.35 -6.40
CA HIS A 103 17.92 -4.24 -6.09
C HIS A 103 17.23 -2.94 -5.68
N HIS A 104 15.89 -2.91 -5.66
CA HIS A 104 15.10 -1.76 -5.27
C HIS A 104 15.46 -1.32 -3.84
N VAL A 105 15.52 0.00 -3.62
CA VAL A 105 15.84 0.54 -2.29
C VAL A 105 14.59 0.48 -1.44
N THR A 106 14.62 -0.30 -0.35
CA THR A 106 13.57 -0.25 0.66
C THR A 106 13.73 1.02 1.51
N MET A 107 12.74 1.90 1.47
CA MET A 107 12.74 3.14 2.27
C MET A 107 12.41 2.87 3.75
N PRO A 108 12.80 3.73 4.70
CA PRO A 108 12.54 3.54 6.13
C PRO A 108 11.07 3.27 6.48
N SER A 109 10.15 4.04 5.89
CA SER A 109 8.70 3.82 6.04
C SER A 109 8.23 2.45 5.53
N MET A 110 8.88 1.89 4.52
CA MET A 110 8.58 0.54 4.03
C MET A 110 9.04 -0.55 5.01
N LEU A 111 10.13 -0.33 5.75
CA LEU A 111 10.56 -1.24 6.83
C LEU A 111 9.55 -1.25 7.98
N GLN A 112 9.02 -0.07 8.35
CA GLN A 112 7.96 0.05 9.35
C GLN A 112 6.69 -0.66 8.89
N PHE A 113 6.29 -0.46 7.64
CA PHE A 113 5.14 -1.15 7.04
C PHE A 113 5.33 -2.67 7.07
N ARG A 114 6.48 -3.20 6.62
CA ARG A 114 6.78 -4.64 6.68
C ARG A 114 6.68 -5.19 8.10
N ARG A 115 7.19 -4.45 9.09
CA ARG A 115 7.08 -4.85 10.50
C ARG A 115 5.61 -4.93 10.93
N ARG A 116 4.79 -3.90 10.63
CA ARG A 116 3.37 -3.91 10.99
C ARG A 116 2.62 -5.07 10.34
N ILE A 117 2.85 -5.33 9.05
CA ILE A 117 2.22 -6.46 8.35
C ILE A 117 2.63 -7.80 8.95
N ASN A 118 3.90 -7.97 9.32
CA ASN A 118 4.34 -9.18 9.99
C ASN A 118 3.66 -9.36 11.35
N GLU A 119 3.60 -8.31 12.18
CA GLU A 119 2.90 -8.34 13.48
C GLU A 119 1.43 -8.75 13.32
N LEU A 120 0.70 -8.10 12.40
CA LEU A 120 -0.70 -8.43 12.12
C LEU A 120 -0.87 -9.86 11.58
N THR A 121 0.06 -10.32 10.75
CA THR A 121 0.03 -11.69 10.21
C THR A 121 0.28 -12.73 11.29
N GLU A 122 1.25 -12.50 12.17
CA GLU A 122 1.56 -13.37 13.32
C GLU A 122 0.38 -13.46 14.29
N GLN A 123 -0.30 -12.34 14.51
CA GLN A 123 -1.51 -12.26 15.33
C GLN A 123 -2.77 -12.79 14.64
N ARG A 124 -2.68 -13.21 13.36
CA ARG A 124 -3.82 -13.60 12.51
C ARG A 124 -4.92 -12.53 12.44
N HIS A 125 -4.52 -11.26 12.50
CA HIS A 125 -5.41 -10.11 12.57
C HIS A 125 -5.94 -9.74 11.18
N THR A 126 -6.93 -10.49 10.69
CA THR A 126 -7.48 -10.39 9.33
C THR A 126 -8.12 -9.03 9.03
N VAL A 127 -8.82 -8.43 9.99
CA VAL A 127 -9.45 -7.10 9.88
C VAL A 127 -8.40 -6.03 9.57
N GLY A 128 -7.31 -6.04 10.33
CA GLY A 128 -6.19 -5.11 10.13
C GLY A 128 -5.46 -5.33 8.80
N ILE A 129 -5.23 -6.57 8.40
CA ILE A 129 -4.65 -6.84 7.06
C ILE A 129 -5.59 -6.37 5.94
N ALA A 130 -6.90 -6.54 6.09
CA ALA A 130 -7.87 -6.03 5.13
C ALA A 130 -7.84 -4.49 5.05
N ALA A 131 -7.79 -3.79 6.19
CA ALA A 131 -7.65 -2.33 6.23
C ALA A 131 -6.37 -1.86 5.50
N GLN A 132 -5.22 -2.48 5.80
CA GLN A 132 -3.95 -2.19 5.14
C GLN A 132 -4.01 -2.45 3.62
N ALA A 133 -4.69 -3.53 3.21
CA ALA A 133 -4.88 -3.87 1.81
C ALA A 133 -5.76 -2.87 1.06
N VAL A 134 -6.87 -2.43 1.67
CA VAL A 134 -7.75 -1.38 1.13
C VAL A 134 -6.94 -0.11 0.84
N VAL A 135 -6.23 0.40 1.85
CA VAL A 135 -5.46 1.64 1.70
C VAL A 135 -4.36 1.50 0.66
N ARG A 136 -3.67 0.36 0.61
CA ARG A 136 -2.61 0.14 -0.37
C ARG A 136 -3.16 0.05 -1.80
N LEU A 137 -4.27 -0.63 -2.02
CA LEU A 137 -4.92 -0.72 -3.33
C LEU A 137 -5.43 0.65 -3.79
N VAL A 138 -6.03 1.43 -2.89
CA VAL A 138 -6.40 2.84 -3.18
C VAL A 138 -5.16 3.63 -3.58
N ALA A 139 -4.10 3.61 -2.78
CA ALA A 139 -2.90 4.38 -3.04
C ALA A 139 -2.22 3.98 -4.36
N ALA A 140 -2.14 2.68 -4.65
CA ALA A 140 -1.61 2.16 -5.91
C ALA A 140 -2.47 2.61 -7.11
N SER A 141 -3.80 2.56 -6.99
CA SER A 141 -4.73 3.04 -8.03
C SER A 141 -4.62 4.54 -8.28
N ALA A 142 -4.37 5.30 -7.20
CA ALA A 142 -4.24 6.74 -7.28
C ALA A 142 -2.93 7.11 -7.97
N CYS A 143 -1.85 6.32 -7.88
CA CYS A 143 -0.52 6.67 -8.41
C CYS A 143 -0.52 7.22 -9.85
N PRO A 144 0.37 8.17 -10.20
CA PRO A 144 0.49 8.71 -11.55
C PRO A 144 1.31 7.78 -12.45
N ALA A 145 1.16 6.47 -12.29
CA ALA A 145 1.80 5.46 -13.12
C ALA A 145 1.00 5.23 -14.41
N PRO A 146 1.65 4.78 -15.50
CA PRO A 146 0.98 4.37 -16.73
C PRO A 146 0.36 2.97 -16.54
N VAL A 147 -0.58 2.86 -15.61
CA VAL A 147 -1.37 1.67 -15.33
C VAL A 147 -2.82 1.90 -15.75
N ASP A 148 -3.46 0.83 -16.21
CA ASP A 148 -4.87 0.83 -16.59
C ASP A 148 -5.73 1.00 -15.33
N ARG A 149 -6.09 2.24 -15.03
CA ARG A 149 -6.81 2.63 -13.80
C ARG A 149 -8.16 1.96 -13.67
N ASP A 150 -8.77 1.57 -14.79
CA ASP A 150 -10.09 0.93 -14.82
C ASP A 150 -10.05 -0.54 -14.38
N ARG A 151 -8.84 -1.11 -14.18
CA ARG A 151 -8.66 -2.50 -13.71
C ARG A 151 -8.38 -2.63 -12.21
N VAL A 152 -8.34 -1.53 -11.45
CA VAL A 152 -8.11 -1.62 -10.01
C VAL A 152 -9.41 -1.89 -9.27
N SER A 153 -9.68 -3.17 -8.99
CA SER A 153 -10.79 -3.56 -8.11
C SER A 153 -10.31 -3.55 -6.66
N ILE A 154 -10.91 -2.69 -5.84
CA ILE A 154 -10.79 -2.76 -4.38
C ILE A 154 -11.90 -3.70 -3.91
N PRO A 155 -11.59 -4.84 -3.28
CA PRO A 155 -12.61 -5.72 -2.74
C PRO A 155 -13.53 -4.98 -1.77
N ALA A 156 -14.84 -5.22 -1.88
CA ALA A 156 -15.80 -4.66 -0.95
C ALA A 156 -15.59 -5.28 0.44
N VAL A 157 -15.42 -4.43 1.45
CA VAL A 157 -15.49 -4.83 2.87
C VAL A 157 -16.77 -4.25 3.40
N THR A 158 -17.78 -5.10 3.58
CA THR A 158 -19.14 -4.64 3.92
C THR A 158 -19.58 -5.05 5.30
N ASN A 159 -18.81 -5.85 6.04
CA ASN A 159 -19.25 -6.41 7.32
C ASN A 159 -18.06 -6.76 8.23
N VAL A 160 -18.03 -6.18 9.43
CA VAL A 160 -17.21 -6.63 10.58
C VAL A 160 -18.11 -7.21 11.68
N PHE A 161 -17.54 -8.02 12.59
CA PHE A 161 -18.34 -8.85 13.51
C PHE A 161 -18.68 -8.16 14.83
N SER A 162 -18.02 -7.06 15.18
CA SER A 162 -18.21 -6.31 16.43
C SER A 162 -17.88 -4.82 16.25
N GLU A 163 -18.32 -3.99 17.21
CA GLU A 163 -17.91 -2.57 17.29
C GLU A 163 -16.38 -2.45 17.49
N GLU A 164 -15.78 -3.34 18.27
CA GLU A 164 -14.32 -3.40 18.45
C GLU A 164 -13.60 -3.67 17.12
N ASP A 165 -14.13 -4.56 16.27
CA ASP A 165 -13.56 -4.79 14.94
C ASP A 165 -13.71 -3.56 14.03
N GLU A 166 -14.80 -2.80 14.15
CA GLU A 166 -14.99 -1.54 13.40
C GLU A 166 -13.97 -0.49 13.83
N GLU A 167 -13.78 -0.30 15.15
CA GLU A 167 -12.78 0.61 15.70
C GLU A 167 -11.37 0.23 15.25
N LEU A 168 -11.02 -1.06 15.38
CA LEU A 168 -9.73 -1.60 14.92
C LEU A 168 -9.53 -1.41 13.41
N PHE A 169 -10.59 -1.61 12.61
CA PHE A 169 -10.54 -1.37 11.18
C PHE A 169 -10.26 0.10 10.87
N ALA A 170 -10.95 1.03 11.52
CA ALA A 170 -10.76 2.47 11.35
C ALA A 170 -9.36 2.94 11.80
N GLU A 171 -8.85 2.41 12.92
CA GLU A 171 -7.49 2.66 13.38
C GLU A 171 -6.45 2.19 12.36
N GLU A 172 -6.62 0.98 11.83
CA GLU A 172 -5.70 0.44 10.84
C GLU A 172 -5.77 1.15 9.49
N LEU A 173 -6.95 1.61 9.05
CA LEU A 173 -7.08 2.48 7.88
C LEU A 173 -6.27 3.76 8.06
N SER A 174 -6.37 4.39 9.23
CA SER A 174 -5.66 5.63 9.56
C SER A 174 -4.14 5.40 9.61
N ALA A 175 -3.70 4.33 10.26
CA ALA A 175 -2.29 3.95 10.34
C ALA A 175 -1.70 3.64 8.95
N ALA A 176 -2.44 2.89 8.13
CA ALA A 176 -2.05 2.57 6.76
C ALA A 176 -1.89 3.83 5.90
N MET A 177 -2.82 4.79 6.03
CA MET A 177 -2.76 6.06 5.31
C MET A 177 -1.50 6.85 5.67
N LEU A 178 -1.17 6.94 6.96
CA LEU A 178 0.06 7.61 7.41
C LEU A 178 1.32 6.97 6.81
N MET A 179 1.38 5.63 6.77
CA MET A 179 2.52 4.92 6.17
C MET A 179 2.64 5.17 4.67
N VAL A 180 1.51 5.19 3.94
CA VAL A 180 1.48 5.55 2.51
C VAL A 180 2.03 6.96 2.28
N MET A 181 1.61 7.93 3.08
CA MET A 181 2.09 9.31 2.97
C MET A 181 3.58 9.43 3.33
N ALA A 182 4.04 8.66 4.34
CA ALA A 182 5.43 8.61 4.74
C ALA A 182 6.35 8.10 3.61
N HIS A 183 5.90 7.18 2.75
CA HIS A 183 6.68 6.75 1.59
C HIS A 183 7.00 7.89 0.63
N GLY A 184 6.00 8.74 0.34
CA GLY A 184 6.21 9.93 -0.49
C GLY A 184 7.21 10.90 0.13
N SER A 185 7.13 11.09 1.45
CA SER A 185 8.09 11.92 2.20
C SER A 185 9.51 11.35 2.14
N ASP A 186 9.68 10.04 2.32
CA ASP A 186 10.99 9.38 2.24
C ASP A 186 11.60 9.53 0.84
N VAL A 187 10.80 9.37 -0.22
CA VAL A 187 11.27 9.58 -1.59
C VAL A 187 11.69 11.02 -1.82
N CYS A 188 10.88 12.00 -1.42
CA CYS A 188 11.24 13.42 -1.58
C CYS A 188 12.54 13.76 -0.86
N ARG A 189 12.76 13.22 0.33
CA ARG A 189 13.99 13.40 1.12
C ARG A 189 15.19 12.69 0.49
N ALA A 190 14.98 11.49 -0.06
CA ALA A 190 16.02 10.71 -0.72
C ALA A 190 16.41 11.27 -2.10
N TYR A 191 15.59 12.10 -2.71
CA TYR A 191 15.87 12.70 -4.01
C TYR A 191 15.56 14.20 -3.95
N PRO A 192 16.43 15.00 -3.32
CA PRO A 192 16.25 16.46 -3.23
C PRO A 192 16.41 17.12 -4.61
N ASP A 193 15.84 18.31 -4.77
CA ASP A 193 15.82 19.04 -6.05
C ASP A 193 17.22 19.56 -6.49
N GLU A 194 18.21 19.65 -5.59
CA GLU A 194 19.44 20.41 -5.87
C GLU A 194 20.77 19.72 -5.51
N ASP A 195 20.78 18.56 -4.84
CA ASP A 195 22.05 17.88 -4.51
C ASP A 195 21.99 16.37 -4.75
N ILE A 196 22.33 15.99 -5.99
CA ILE A 196 22.40 14.60 -6.46
C ILE A 196 23.39 13.79 -5.61
N SER A 197 24.37 14.44 -4.96
CA SER A 197 25.44 13.78 -4.22
C SER A 197 25.15 13.50 -2.74
N ALA A 198 24.16 14.18 -2.16
CA ALA A 198 23.95 14.18 -0.70
C ALA A 198 23.04 13.06 -0.17
N SER A 199 22.38 12.28 -1.03
CA SER A 199 21.44 11.25 -0.59
C SER A 199 22.05 9.85 -0.55
N CYS A 200 21.88 9.16 0.59
CA CYS A 200 22.24 7.75 0.76
C CYS A 200 21.62 6.83 -0.29
N ALA A 201 20.43 7.15 -0.82
CA ALA A 201 19.79 6.34 -1.86
C ALA A 201 20.50 6.50 -3.22
N THR A 202 20.92 7.72 -3.56
CA THR A 202 21.70 8.00 -4.78
C THR A 202 23.10 7.40 -4.66
N THR A 203 23.74 7.51 -3.50
CA THR A 203 25.03 6.87 -3.22
C THR A 203 24.93 5.35 -3.29
N ALA A 204 23.88 4.73 -2.73
CA ALA A 204 23.65 3.29 -2.86
C ALA A 204 23.38 2.86 -4.31
N ALA A 205 22.64 3.67 -5.09
CA ALA A 205 22.43 3.41 -6.51
C ALA A 205 23.74 3.53 -7.31
N ALA A 206 24.58 4.53 -7.02
CA ALA A 206 25.90 4.70 -7.63
C ALA A 206 26.86 3.55 -7.27
N ILE A 207 26.89 3.13 -6.00
CA ILE A 207 27.66 1.96 -5.55
C ILE A 207 27.19 0.70 -6.28
N ARG A 208 25.87 0.48 -6.40
CA ARG A 208 25.34 -0.68 -7.15
C ARG A 208 25.72 -0.65 -8.62
N ALA A 209 25.69 0.52 -9.26
CA ALA A 209 26.12 0.68 -10.65
C ALA A 209 27.62 0.43 -10.83
N ALA A 210 28.45 0.76 -9.82
CA ALA A 210 29.88 0.49 -9.84
C ALA A 210 30.26 -0.98 -9.53
N LEU A 211 29.33 -1.76 -8.97
CA LEU A 211 29.51 -3.18 -8.62
C LEU A 211 28.87 -4.15 -9.63
N ALA A 212 28.20 -3.64 -10.67
CA ALA A 212 27.55 -4.41 -11.73
C ALA A 212 28.44 -4.50 -12.99
#